data_AF-K1RB32-F1
#
_entry.id   AF-K1RB32-F1
#
_cell.length_a   1.000
_cell.length_b   1.000
_cell.length_c   1.000
_cell.angle_alpha   90.00
_cell.angle_beta   90.00
_cell.angle_gamma   90.00
#
_symmetry.space_group_name_H-M   'P 1'
#
loop_
_entity.id
_entity.type
_entity.pdbx_description
1 polymer ?
#
loop_
_entity_poly.entity_id
_entity_poly.type
_entity_poly.pdbx_seq_one_letter_code
_entity_poly.pdbx_strand_id
1 'polypeptide(L)'
;MKDACVFCRVSLKNGEEITQLREKGCNTVNRTSQTRNDTIVTTPGQKVHQKCRRDYINANSIKKDMREKDVSITEPTRDLRSSTPDFEFQKNCLFCGYFAKFSESKRGIDVFPVRTTDFSNTLRNICKERNDEWSEIVLRRLNIAPSDLHAADAIYHQTCSVNFRTGKQIPVPK
;
A
#
# COMPACT_ATOMS: atom_id res chain seq x y z
N MET A 1 15.69 31.12 -3.46
CA MET A 1 14.83 29.91 -3.56
C MET A 1 14.95 29.07 -2.28
N LYS A 2 14.27 29.45 -1.18
CA LYS A 2 14.32 28.77 0.13
C LYS A 2 12.95 28.71 0.83
N ASP A 3 11.86 28.79 0.04
CA ASP A 3 10.49 28.87 0.56
C ASP A 3 9.70 27.56 0.41
N ALA A 4 10.38 26.43 0.20
CA ALA A 4 9.77 25.10 0.11
C ALA A 4 10.34 24.14 1.15
N CYS A 5 9.46 23.32 1.73
CA CYS A 5 9.81 22.33 2.74
C CYS A 5 10.53 21.13 2.11
N VAL A 6 11.65 20.71 2.67
CA VAL A 6 12.46 19.61 2.12
C VAL A 6 11.76 18.24 2.13
N PHE A 7 10.80 18.04 3.06
CA PHE A 7 10.11 16.76 3.24
C PHE A 7 8.95 16.57 2.26
N CYS A 8 8.14 17.61 2.04
CA CYS A 8 6.94 17.53 1.20
C CYS A 8 7.06 18.31 -0.12
N ARG A 9 8.15 19.08 -0.30
CA ARG A 9 8.40 19.96 -1.46
C ARG A 9 7.33 21.05 -1.68
N VAL A 10 6.44 21.27 -0.70
CA VAL A 10 5.39 22.30 -0.72
C VAL A 10 5.92 23.62 -0.15
N SER A 11 5.33 24.74 -0.57
CA SER A 11 5.69 26.06 -0.05
C SER A 11 5.43 26.19 1.46
N LEU A 12 6.37 26.85 2.14
CA LEU A 12 6.27 27.19 3.55
C LEU A 12 5.23 28.29 3.82
N LYS A 13 4.73 29.00 2.79
CA LYS A 13 3.80 30.12 2.94
C LYS A 13 2.33 29.71 3.10
N ASN A 14 2.01 28.42 3.06
CA ASN A 14 0.63 27.91 3.05
C ASN A 14 -0.10 27.96 4.41
N GLY A 15 0.33 28.80 5.35
CA GLY A 15 -0.30 28.94 6.67
C GLY A 15 -0.06 27.78 7.64
N GLU A 16 0.73 26.77 7.26
CA GLU A 16 1.12 25.66 8.13
C GLU A 16 2.23 26.09 9.11
N GLU A 17 2.27 25.47 10.31
CA GLU A 17 3.31 25.76 11.30
C GLU A 17 4.71 25.41 10.78
N ILE A 18 5.58 26.41 10.74
CA ILE A 18 6.97 26.28 10.28
C ILE A 18 7.89 26.26 11.50
N THR A 19 8.88 25.38 11.47
CA THR A 19 9.98 25.37 12.43
C THR A 19 11.32 25.48 11.73
N GLN A 20 12.28 26.14 12.39
CA GLN A 20 13.65 26.25 11.89
C GLN A 20 14.51 25.15 12.50
N LEU A 21 15.19 24.38 11.66
CA LEU A 21 16.09 23.31 12.07
C LEU A 21 17.36 23.90 12.70
N ARG A 22 17.59 23.55 13.96
CA ARG A 22 18.88 23.75 14.65
C ARG A 22 19.83 22.59 14.33
N GLU A 23 21.10 22.73 14.68
CA GLU A 23 22.15 21.74 14.43
C GLU A 23 21.76 20.32 14.88
N LYS A 24 21.33 20.15 16.14
CA LYS A 24 20.80 18.87 16.65
C LYS A 24 19.65 18.33 15.81
N GLY A 25 18.75 19.20 15.35
CA GLY A 25 17.62 18.85 14.50
C GLY A 25 18.04 18.35 13.11
N CYS A 26 19.08 18.96 12.53
CA CYS A 26 19.65 18.53 11.25
C CYS A 26 20.33 17.16 11.38
N ASN A 27 21.10 16.95 12.45
CA ASN A 27 21.77 15.68 12.72
C ASN A 27 20.76 14.52 12.81
N THR A 28 19.64 14.70 13.51
CA THR A 28 18.57 13.70 13.59
C THR A 28 17.94 13.41 12.22
N VAL A 29 17.66 14.44 11.44
CA VAL A 29 17.02 14.28 10.12
C VAL A 29 17.97 13.58 9.14
N ASN A 30 19.24 13.99 9.08
CA ASN A 30 20.23 13.41 8.18
C ASN A 30 20.50 11.94 8.54
N ARG A 31 20.59 11.61 9.83
CA ARG A 31 20.71 10.21 10.30
C ARG A 31 19.48 9.39 9.91
N THR A 32 18.28 9.97 10.06
CA THR A 32 17.03 9.31 9.66
C THR A 32 16.98 9.09 8.15
N SER A 33 17.47 10.04 7.35
CA SER A 33 17.59 9.90 5.89
C SER A 33 18.52 8.76 5.51
N GLN A 34 19.67 8.64 6.18
CA GLN A 34 20.59 7.51 5.98
C GLN A 34 19.91 6.18 6.34
N THR A 35 19.22 6.10 7.48
CA THR A 35 18.46 4.90 7.86
C THR A 35 17.40 4.57 6.81
N ARG A 36 16.69 5.56 6.27
CA ARG A 36 15.69 5.35 5.22
C ARG A 36 16.29 5.14 3.83
N ASN A 37 17.60 5.25 3.63
CA ASN A 37 18.23 5.35 2.30
C ASN A 37 17.56 6.41 1.40
N ASP A 38 17.24 7.57 1.99
CA ASP A 38 16.67 8.72 1.29
C ASP A 38 17.77 9.77 1.02
N THR A 39 17.50 10.67 0.09
CA THR A 39 18.41 11.71 -0.42
C THR A 39 18.27 13.04 0.32
N ILE A 40 17.50 13.08 1.41
CA ILE A 40 17.24 14.31 2.18
C ILE A 40 18.49 14.71 2.97
N VAL A 41 19.04 15.87 2.61
CA VAL A 41 20.12 16.53 3.34
C VAL A 41 19.63 17.86 3.88
N THR A 42 19.74 18.03 5.19
CA THR A 42 19.36 19.26 5.90
C THR A 42 20.56 20.01 6.45
N THR A 43 20.46 21.35 6.44
CA THR A 43 21.46 22.29 6.95
C THR A 43 20.87 23.20 8.03
N PRO A 44 21.66 23.60 9.04
CA PRO A 44 21.18 24.49 10.10
C PRO A 44 20.61 25.79 9.53
N GLY A 45 19.48 26.22 10.09
CA GLY A 45 18.78 27.42 9.63
C GLY A 45 17.73 27.18 8.53
N GLN A 46 17.60 25.95 8.01
CA GLN A 46 16.51 25.61 7.11
C GLN A 46 15.15 25.60 7.82
N LYS A 47 14.13 26.09 7.12
CA LYS A 47 12.74 26.11 7.59
C LYS A 47 11.97 24.95 6.98
N VAL A 48 11.22 24.23 7.81
CA VAL A 48 10.42 23.06 7.42
C VAL A 48 9.08 23.10 8.14
N HIS A 49 8.07 22.44 7.60
CA HIS A 49 6.82 22.26 8.34
C HIS A 49 7.05 21.41 9.59
N GLN A 50 6.49 21.84 10.71
CA GLN A 50 6.61 21.14 11.99
C GLN A 50 6.01 19.73 11.93
N LYS A 51 4.87 19.59 11.23
CA LYS A 51 4.22 18.31 10.98
C LYS A 51 5.11 17.37 10.16
N CYS A 52 5.60 17.82 9.00
CA CYS A 52 6.46 17.01 8.15
C CYS A 52 7.71 16.52 8.88
N ARG A 53 8.36 17.40 9.67
CA ARG A 53 9.50 17.01 10.51
C ARG A 53 9.11 15.89 11.47
N ARG A 54 7.99 16.05 12.19
CA ARG A 54 7.52 15.08 13.19
C ARG A 54 7.24 13.72 12.56
N ASP A 55 6.55 13.71 11.43
CA ASP A 55 6.15 12.49 10.73
C ASP A 55 7.37 11.76 10.17
N TYR A 56 8.34 12.51 9.64
CA TYR A 56 9.57 11.97 9.07
C TYR A 56 10.48 11.31 10.13
N ILE A 57 10.68 11.95 11.29
CA ILE A 57 11.53 11.41 12.36
C ILE A 57 10.80 10.41 13.25
N ASN A 58 9.52 10.14 13.01
CA ASN A 58 8.72 9.25 13.85
C ASN A 58 9.26 7.82 13.79
N ALA A 59 9.62 7.25 14.94
CA ALA A 59 10.19 5.90 15.05
C ALA A 59 9.29 4.80 14.46
N ASN A 60 7.96 4.92 14.57
CA ASN A 60 7.03 3.96 13.99
C ASN A 60 6.98 4.06 12.46
N SER A 61 7.10 5.27 11.92
CA SER A 61 7.22 5.50 10.47
C SER A 61 8.54 4.92 9.93
N ILE A 62 9.64 5.09 10.66
CA ILE A 62 10.96 4.53 10.30
C ILE A 62 10.92 2.99 10.30
N LYS A 63 10.35 2.37 11.36
CA LYS A 63 10.23 0.90 11.45
C LYS A 63 9.38 0.31 10.33
N LYS A 64 8.32 1.00 9.92
CA LYS A 64 7.47 0.58 8.82
C LYS A 64 8.25 0.57 7.49
N ASP A 65 8.95 1.65 7.16
CA ASP A 65 9.74 1.76 5.94
C ASP A 65 10.86 0.71 5.88
N MET A 66 11.49 0.39 7.01
CA MET A 66 12.52 -0.66 7.08
C MET A 66 11.94 -2.05 6.84
N ARG A 67 10.74 -2.35 7.38
CA ARG A 67 10.04 -3.63 7.17
C ARG A 67 9.62 -3.82 5.71
N GLU A 68 9.31 -2.75 5.00
CA GLU A 68 8.97 -2.79 3.57
C GLU A 68 10.21 -3.02 2.67
N LYS A 69 11.42 -2.63 3.11
CA LYS A 69 12.66 -2.80 2.32
C LYS A 69 13.30 -4.19 2.41
N ASP A 70 13.13 -4.90 3.53
CA ASP A 70 13.69 -6.24 3.76
C ASP A 70 13.12 -7.32 2.81
N VAL A 71 12.02 -7.02 2.12
CA VAL A 71 11.35 -7.94 1.18
C VAL A 71 12.03 -7.99 -0.21
N SER A 72 13.11 -7.22 -0.44
CA SER A 72 13.56 -6.89 -1.80
C SER A 72 14.80 -7.62 -2.33
N ILE A 73 15.37 -8.65 -1.67
CA ILE A 73 16.56 -9.35 -2.21
C ILE A 73 16.51 -10.88 -1.94
N THR A 74 16.02 -11.61 -2.95
CA THR A 74 16.38 -12.98 -3.44
C THR A 74 16.57 -14.16 -2.47
N GLU A 75 15.67 -15.15 -2.55
CA GLU A 75 15.85 -16.56 -3.00
C GLU A 75 14.58 -17.37 -2.67
N PRO A 76 14.22 -18.45 -3.41
CA PRO A 76 12.96 -19.15 -3.26
C PRO A 76 12.97 -20.03 -2.01
N THR A 77 12.77 -19.40 -0.85
CA THR A 77 12.48 -20.15 0.36
C THR A 77 11.11 -20.77 0.19
N ARG A 78 11.04 -22.08 0.39
CA ARG A 78 9.80 -22.84 0.47
C ARG A 78 8.96 -22.21 1.56
N ASP A 79 8.08 -21.29 1.18
CA ASP A 79 7.25 -20.57 2.14
C ASP A 79 6.37 -21.58 2.85
N LEU A 80 6.57 -21.71 4.17
CA LEU A 80 5.50 -22.18 5.03
C LEU A 80 4.29 -21.28 4.73
N ARG A 81 3.11 -21.89 4.55
CA ARG A 81 1.83 -21.22 4.21
C ARG A 81 1.48 -19.96 5.01
N SER A 82 2.19 -19.66 6.10
CA SER A 82 2.02 -18.53 7.00
C SER A 82 2.80 -17.25 6.65
N SER A 83 3.69 -17.25 5.65
CA SER A 83 4.58 -16.10 5.35
C SER A 83 4.18 -15.30 4.10
N THR A 84 2.88 -15.20 3.79
CA THR A 84 2.45 -14.42 2.61
C THR A 84 2.34 -12.93 2.96
N PRO A 85 2.74 -12.01 2.05
CA PRO A 85 2.62 -10.58 2.28
C PRO A 85 1.15 -10.23 2.55
N ASP A 86 0.91 -9.53 3.67
CA ASP A 86 -0.35 -9.29 4.38
C ASP A 86 -1.53 -8.82 3.48
N PHE A 87 -2.06 -9.69 2.61
CA PHE A 87 -3.27 -9.39 1.86
C PHE A 87 -4.47 -9.64 2.78
N GLU A 88 -4.97 -8.57 3.38
CA GLU A 88 -6.15 -8.62 4.24
C GLU A 88 -7.43 -8.82 3.40
N PHE A 89 -7.81 -10.08 3.17
CA PHE A 89 -8.99 -10.48 2.39
C PHE A 89 -10.29 -9.83 2.88
N GLN A 90 -10.40 -9.56 4.17
CA GLN A 90 -11.54 -8.90 4.83
C GLN A 90 -11.60 -7.39 4.63
N LYS A 91 -10.50 -6.76 4.17
CA LYS A 91 -10.38 -5.30 4.07
C LYS A 91 -10.03 -4.81 2.68
N ASN A 92 -9.39 -5.64 1.87
CA ASN A 92 -8.94 -5.30 0.53
C ASN A 92 -9.75 -6.04 -0.52
N CYS A 93 -10.13 -5.34 -1.58
CA CYS A 93 -10.83 -5.96 -2.70
C CYS A 93 -9.94 -7.01 -3.38
N LEU A 94 -10.46 -8.23 -3.52
CA LEU A 94 -9.79 -9.35 -4.17
C LEU A 94 -9.20 -9.01 -5.56
N PHE A 95 -9.89 -8.18 -6.34
CA PHE A 95 -9.51 -7.88 -7.73
C PHE A 95 -8.51 -6.73 -7.84
N CYS A 96 -8.78 -5.58 -7.21
CA CYS A 96 -7.92 -4.41 -7.37
C CYS A 96 -6.92 -4.21 -6.22
N GLY A 97 -7.11 -4.87 -5.08
CA GLY A 97 -6.25 -4.76 -3.89
C GLY A 97 -6.39 -3.46 -3.12
N TYR A 98 -7.26 -2.55 -3.54
CA TYR A 98 -7.59 -1.35 -2.78
C TYR A 98 -8.50 -1.69 -1.60
N PHE A 99 -8.36 -0.88 -0.54
CA PHE A 99 -9.20 -0.94 0.64
C PHE A 99 -10.68 -0.80 0.26
N ALA A 100 -11.49 -1.77 0.65
CA ALA A 100 -12.91 -1.85 0.38
C ALA A 100 -13.67 -1.37 1.63
N LYS A 101 -14.08 -0.10 1.63
CA LYS A 101 -14.96 0.44 2.67
C LYS A 101 -16.38 -0.10 2.44
N PHE A 102 -16.94 -0.81 3.42
CA PHE A 102 -18.40 -0.86 3.55
C PHE A 102 -18.88 0.56 3.78
N SER A 103 -19.54 1.14 2.78
CA SER A 103 -20.17 2.45 2.91
C SER A 103 -21.63 2.24 3.24
N GLU A 104 -22.07 2.64 4.44
CA GLU A 104 -23.49 2.73 4.82
C GLU A 104 -24.25 3.85 4.09
N SER A 105 -23.60 4.60 3.20
CA SER A 105 -24.21 5.67 2.42
C SER A 105 -24.78 5.17 1.09
N LYS A 106 -25.91 5.77 0.65
CA LYS A 106 -26.70 5.42 -0.55
C LYS A 106 -25.96 5.47 -1.90
N ARG A 107 -24.65 5.79 -1.92
CA ARG A 107 -23.77 5.84 -3.11
C ARG A 107 -22.36 5.29 -2.82
N GLY A 108 -22.26 4.32 -1.91
CA GLY A 108 -21.01 3.61 -1.63
C GLY A 108 -20.49 2.81 -2.82
N ILE A 109 -19.19 2.53 -2.85
CA ILE A 109 -18.66 1.47 -3.72
C ILE A 109 -19.21 0.15 -3.17
N ASP A 110 -20.05 -0.53 -3.93
CA ASP A 110 -20.68 -1.75 -3.45
C ASP A 110 -19.64 -2.86 -3.23
N VAL A 111 -19.49 -3.25 -1.97
CA VAL A 111 -18.60 -4.33 -1.53
C VAL A 111 -19.43 -5.58 -1.31
N PHE A 112 -19.00 -6.68 -1.91
CA PHE A 112 -19.64 -7.98 -1.82
C PHE A 112 -18.69 -9.01 -1.20
N PRO A 113 -19.18 -9.85 -0.27
CA PRO A 113 -18.41 -10.98 0.24
C PRO A 113 -18.43 -12.15 -0.76
N VAL A 114 -17.34 -12.93 -0.77
CA VAL A 114 -17.30 -14.23 -1.43
C VAL A 114 -18.10 -15.21 -0.58
N ARG A 115 -19.15 -15.80 -1.17
CA ARG A 115 -20.10 -16.68 -0.45
C ARG A 115 -19.97 -18.16 -0.76
N THR A 116 -19.21 -18.50 -1.80
CA THR A 116 -19.13 -19.88 -2.29
C THR A 116 -17.69 -20.29 -2.50
N THR A 117 -17.41 -21.56 -2.20
CA THR A 117 -16.11 -22.20 -2.44
C THR A 117 -15.80 -22.27 -3.94
N ASP A 118 -16.83 -22.49 -4.77
CA ASP A 118 -16.73 -22.53 -6.25
C ASP A 118 -16.30 -21.20 -6.90
N PHE A 119 -16.44 -20.09 -6.18
CA PHE A 119 -16.01 -18.78 -6.65
C PHE A 119 -14.52 -18.78 -7.00
N SER A 120 -13.69 -19.46 -6.20
CA SER A 120 -12.24 -19.57 -6.42
C SER A 120 -11.93 -20.34 -7.71
N ASN A 121 -12.62 -21.44 -7.97
CA ASN A 121 -12.44 -22.26 -9.18
C ASN A 121 -12.83 -21.47 -10.43
N THR A 122 -13.96 -20.76 -10.37
CA THR A 122 -14.42 -19.89 -11.45
C THR A 122 -13.37 -18.82 -11.78
N LEU A 123 -12.81 -18.17 -10.76
CA LEU A 123 -11.76 -17.18 -10.96
C LEU A 123 -10.47 -17.77 -11.52
N ARG A 124 -10.05 -18.96 -11.05
CA ARG A 124 -8.87 -19.66 -11.61
C ARG A 124 -9.02 -19.93 -13.10
N ASN A 125 -10.22 -20.31 -13.56
CA ASN A 125 -10.48 -20.53 -14.99
C ASN A 125 -10.44 -19.22 -15.77
N ILE A 126 -11.09 -18.16 -15.28
CA ILE A 126 -11.03 -16.83 -15.91
C ILE A 126 -9.58 -16.34 -15.99
N CYS A 127 -8.76 -16.57 -14.94
CA CYS A 127 -7.36 -16.18 -14.99
C CYS A 127 -6.58 -16.90 -16.10
N LYS A 128 -6.83 -18.21 -16.28
CA LYS A 128 -6.22 -19.00 -17.37
C LYS A 128 -6.66 -18.52 -18.75
N GLU A 129 -7.92 -18.16 -18.91
CA GLU A 129 -8.46 -17.67 -20.19
C GLU A 129 -7.93 -16.28 -20.56
N ARG A 130 -7.81 -15.38 -19.57
CA ARG A 130 -7.34 -14.01 -19.80
C ARG A 130 -5.83 -13.91 -20.00
N ASN A 131 -5.07 -14.62 -19.17
CA ASN A 131 -3.61 -14.66 -19.20
C ASN A 131 -2.94 -13.26 -19.31
N ASP A 132 -3.45 -12.29 -18.56
CA ASP A 132 -2.93 -10.92 -18.47
C ASP A 132 -2.36 -10.61 -17.08
N GLU A 133 -1.68 -9.47 -16.94
CA GLU A 133 -1.05 -9.05 -15.67
C GLU A 133 -2.06 -8.97 -14.51
N TRP A 134 -3.30 -8.55 -14.78
CA TRP A 134 -4.34 -8.48 -13.75
C TRP A 134 -4.75 -9.88 -13.29
N SER A 135 -4.86 -10.83 -14.21
CA SER A 135 -5.13 -12.22 -13.92
C SER A 135 -4.01 -12.86 -13.11
N GLU A 136 -2.74 -12.53 -13.37
CA GLU A 136 -1.62 -13.00 -12.55
C GLU A 136 -1.69 -12.48 -11.12
N ILE A 137 -2.00 -11.20 -10.94
CA ILE A 137 -2.15 -10.59 -9.60
C ILE A 137 -3.29 -11.26 -8.82
N VAL A 138 -4.44 -11.46 -9.46
CA VAL A 138 -5.59 -12.14 -8.85
C VAL A 138 -5.25 -13.61 -8.55
N LEU A 139 -4.51 -14.30 -9.43
CA LEU A 139 -4.06 -15.67 -9.22
C LEU A 139 -3.10 -15.78 -8.03
N ARG A 140 -2.16 -14.85 -7.87
CA ARG A 140 -1.28 -14.79 -6.69
C ARG A 140 -2.12 -14.65 -5.41
N ARG A 141 -3.12 -13.77 -5.39
CA ARG A 141 -4.05 -13.62 -4.25
C ARG A 141 -4.84 -14.91 -3.96
N LEU A 142 -5.29 -15.61 -5.00
CA LEU A 142 -5.97 -16.91 -4.84
C LEU A 142 -5.05 -17.99 -4.26
N ASN A 143 -3.74 -17.92 -4.51
CA ASN A 143 -2.76 -18.91 -4.04
C ASN A 143 -2.30 -18.68 -2.60
N ILE A 144 -2.35 -17.43 -2.11
CA ILE A 144 -1.99 -17.10 -0.73
C ILE A 144 -3.14 -17.27 0.26
N ALA A 145 -4.38 -17.45 -0.23
CA ALA A 145 -5.54 -17.67 0.64
C ALA A 145 -5.35 -18.95 1.48
N PRO A 146 -5.58 -18.92 2.81
CA PRO A 146 -5.21 -20.01 3.73
C PRO A 146 -5.96 -21.34 3.52
N SER A 147 -7.18 -21.29 2.98
CA SER A 147 -7.98 -22.48 2.62
C SER A 147 -8.77 -22.24 1.34
N ASP A 148 -9.75 -21.34 1.42
CA ASP A 148 -10.57 -20.89 0.31
C ASP A 148 -11.02 -19.44 0.59
N LEU A 149 -11.45 -18.73 -0.45
CA LEU A 149 -11.83 -17.32 -0.33
C LEU A 149 -13.05 -17.08 0.57
N HIS A 150 -13.97 -18.05 0.68
CA HIS A 150 -15.13 -17.91 1.55
C HIS A 150 -14.71 -18.02 3.02
N ALA A 151 -13.86 -18.99 3.37
CA ALA A 151 -13.29 -19.12 4.71
C ALA A 151 -12.39 -17.95 5.13
N ALA A 152 -11.80 -17.24 4.16
CA ALA A 152 -11.01 -16.03 4.40
C ALA A 152 -11.86 -14.75 4.51
N ASP A 153 -13.19 -14.85 4.48
CA ASP A 153 -14.13 -13.73 4.43
C ASP A 153 -13.77 -12.70 3.35
N ALA A 154 -13.34 -13.20 2.18
CA ALA A 154 -12.83 -12.32 1.13
C ALA A 154 -13.91 -11.39 0.60
N ILE A 155 -13.56 -10.11 0.40
CA ILE A 155 -14.46 -9.10 -0.15
C ILE A 155 -13.99 -8.56 -1.50
N TYR A 156 -14.92 -8.01 -2.28
CA TYR A 156 -14.61 -7.38 -3.56
C TYR A 156 -15.59 -6.26 -3.92
N HIS A 157 -15.15 -5.30 -4.72
CA HIS A 157 -16.05 -4.33 -5.33
C HIS A 157 -16.81 -4.97 -6.50
N GLN A 158 -18.13 -4.75 -6.58
CA GLN A 158 -18.95 -5.28 -7.68
C GLN A 158 -18.40 -4.87 -9.04
N THR A 159 -18.06 -3.59 -9.20
CA THR A 159 -17.50 -3.06 -10.44
C THR A 159 -16.20 -3.76 -10.82
N CYS A 160 -15.32 -4.08 -9.86
CA CYS A 160 -14.08 -4.79 -10.15
C CYS A 160 -14.33 -6.23 -10.61
N SER A 161 -15.32 -6.92 -10.05
CA SER A 161 -15.72 -8.27 -10.50
C SER A 161 -16.23 -8.25 -11.95
N VAL A 162 -17.11 -7.29 -12.28
CA VAL A 162 -17.64 -7.11 -13.63
C VAL A 162 -16.52 -6.76 -14.61
N ASN A 163 -15.66 -5.79 -14.26
CA ASN A 163 -14.53 -5.37 -15.08
C ASN A 163 -13.55 -6.52 -15.33
N PHE A 164 -13.25 -7.32 -14.30
CA PHE A 164 -12.35 -8.47 -14.41
C PHE A 164 -12.91 -9.53 -15.37
N ARG A 165 -14.21 -9.87 -15.25
CA ARG A 165 -14.87 -10.84 -16.13
C ARG A 165 -14.99 -10.36 -17.58
N THR A 166 -15.20 -9.06 -17.79
CA THR A 166 -15.42 -8.47 -19.11
C THR A 166 -14.15 -7.96 -19.79
N GLY A 167 -13.03 -7.92 -19.06
CA GLY A 167 -11.75 -7.40 -19.55
C GLY A 167 -11.68 -5.91 -19.80
N LYS A 168 -12.53 -5.14 -19.12
CA LYS A 168 -12.55 -3.69 -19.21
C LYS A 168 -11.83 -3.08 -18.02
N GLN A 169 -11.23 -1.90 -18.19
CA GLN A 169 -10.63 -1.10 -17.11
C GLN A 169 -9.65 -1.90 -16.23
N ILE A 170 -8.62 -2.46 -16.86
CA ILE A 170 -7.52 -3.16 -16.17
C ILE A 170 -6.89 -2.20 -15.15
N PRO A 171 -6.95 -2.49 -13.83
CA PRO A 171 -6.35 -1.66 -12.80
C PRO A 171 -4.83 -1.65 -12.99
N VAL A 172 -4.23 -0.48 -12.88
CA VAL A 172 -2.78 -0.36 -12.84
C VAL A 172 -2.28 -1.08 -11.58
N PRO A 173 -1.30 -1.99 -11.69
CA PRO A 173 -0.70 -2.65 -10.54
C PRO A 173 -0.18 -1.62 -9.54
N LYS A 174 -0.26 -1.97 -8.25
CA LYS A 174 0.23 -1.15 -7.15
C LYS A 174 1.65 -1.58 -6.76
#